data_AF-A0A433Q9Z9-F1
#
_entry.id   AF-A0A433Q9Z9-F1
#
_cell.length_a   1.000
_cell.length_b   1.000
_cell.length_c   1.000
_cell.angle_alpha   90.00
_cell.angle_beta   90.00
_cell.angle_gamma   90.00
#
_symmetry.space_group_name_H-M   'P 1'
#
loop_
_entity.id
_entity.type
_entity.pdbx_description
1 polymer ?
#
loop_
_entity_poly.entity_id
_entity_poly.type
_entity_poly.pdbx_seq_one_letter_code
_entity_poly.pdbx_strand_id
1 'polypeptide(L)'
;MKLKYDCPPSFKHNEDTPALWKSATTAFLEVIRVGLEALESFGDEERFVGVWRALVDVLEGSLLSPSSPPSSMTIEELDFDEHFDMSVLISIQNDIIIHMGRTRVPRELVRKLVNVIQSGSRLYLIDDQDDHRINGVAGGNERGDQSKDAVRGSTGTIMPVMRETFAYAALRCLFALCSGDKEDHPGDRKRIAQIAAPVLLERCEFVLRNYTADQPLLGRCPFPRYLMGVRNEEILFILKQLINLRLREDILETADIETSKYPVKRQLLAGQCAHLFFLYSALCDAVTCGDATVVGLIGDCLRIAGREMGVLTADNAQ
;
A
#
# COMPACT_ATOMS: atom_id res chain seq x y z
N MET A 1 -4.51 -21.27 -6.51
CA MET A 1 -4.06 -20.06 -5.81
C MET A 1 -5.20 -19.45 -4.99
N LYS A 2 -6.32 -19.03 -5.60
CA LYS A 2 -7.51 -18.53 -4.84
C LYS A 2 -7.99 -19.48 -3.73
N LEU A 3 -8.02 -20.78 -3.99
CA LEU A 3 -8.37 -21.83 -3.02
C LEU A 3 -7.14 -22.24 -2.20
N LYS A 4 -6.46 -21.33 -1.48
CA LYS A 4 -5.18 -21.63 -0.81
C LYS A 4 -5.35 -22.76 0.23
N TYR A 5 -6.17 -22.51 1.24
CA TYR A 5 -6.49 -23.48 2.28
C TYR A 5 -7.62 -24.44 1.88
N ASP A 6 -8.43 -24.06 0.89
CA ASP A 6 -9.47 -24.91 0.30
C ASP A 6 -8.95 -25.82 -0.83
N CYS A 7 -7.63 -25.85 -1.05
CA CYS A 7 -7.03 -26.67 -2.10
C CYS A 7 -7.10 -28.15 -1.69
N PRO A 8 -7.53 -29.06 -2.57
CA PRO A 8 -7.46 -30.47 -2.27
C PRO A 8 -6.01 -30.91 -1.98
N PRO A 9 -5.84 -31.93 -1.11
CA PRO A 9 -4.51 -32.44 -0.80
C PRO A 9 -3.84 -33.00 -2.06
N SER A 10 -2.51 -33.00 -2.07
CA SER A 10 -1.75 -33.61 -3.15
C SER A 10 -2.07 -35.10 -3.25
N PHE A 11 -2.25 -35.62 -4.47
CA PHE A 11 -2.45 -37.05 -4.73
C PHE A 11 -1.25 -37.90 -4.27
N LYS A 12 -0.06 -37.29 -4.15
CA LYS A 12 1.13 -37.93 -3.58
C LYS A 12 1.08 -37.76 -2.06
N HIS A 13 0.56 -38.77 -1.36
CA HIS A 13 0.42 -38.81 0.11
C HIS A 13 1.75 -38.96 0.88
N ASN A 14 2.84 -38.36 0.40
CA ASN A 14 4.07 -38.26 1.20
C ASN A 14 4.01 -36.97 2.02
N GLU A 15 4.32 -37.06 3.31
CA GLU A 15 4.33 -35.92 4.26
C GLU A 15 5.20 -34.75 3.76
N ASP A 16 6.26 -35.03 2.98
CA ASP A 16 7.15 -34.02 2.41
C ASP A 16 6.61 -33.33 1.15
N THR A 17 5.43 -33.70 0.65
CA THR A 17 4.92 -33.11 -0.60
C THR A 17 4.35 -31.72 -0.32
N PRO A 18 4.87 -30.65 -0.95
CA PRO A 18 4.34 -29.31 -0.75
C PRO A 18 2.86 -29.26 -1.14
N ALA A 19 2.10 -28.45 -0.41
CA ALA A 19 0.70 -28.20 -0.70
C ALA A 19 0.53 -27.76 -2.16
N LEU A 20 -0.53 -28.24 -2.82
CA LEU A 20 -0.74 -28.04 -4.26
C LEU A 20 -0.73 -26.56 -4.65
N TRP A 21 -1.27 -25.69 -3.79
CA TRP A 21 -1.26 -24.25 -4.02
C TRP A 21 0.16 -23.65 -4.01
N LYS A 22 1.09 -24.17 -3.17
CA LYS A 22 2.50 -23.76 -3.18
C LYS A 22 3.17 -24.19 -4.47
N SER A 23 3.02 -25.45 -4.86
CA SER A 23 3.58 -25.98 -6.11
C SER A 23 3.07 -25.22 -7.34
N ALA A 24 1.77 -24.95 -7.40
CA ALA A 24 1.17 -24.16 -8.48
C ALA A 24 1.68 -22.72 -8.51
N THR A 25 1.89 -22.11 -7.35
CA THR A 25 2.42 -20.74 -7.25
C THR A 25 3.89 -20.69 -7.68
N THR A 26 4.73 -21.63 -7.22
CA THR A 26 6.13 -21.73 -7.64
C THR A 26 6.24 -21.89 -9.16
N ALA A 27 5.49 -22.84 -9.74
CA ALA A 27 5.49 -23.05 -11.18
C ALA A 27 5.02 -21.80 -11.95
N PHE A 28 4.02 -21.09 -11.43
CA PHE A 28 3.58 -19.82 -11.99
C PHE A 28 4.68 -18.75 -11.96
N LEU A 29 5.38 -18.58 -10.84
CA LEU A 29 6.48 -17.60 -10.70
C LEU A 29 7.68 -17.93 -11.59
N GLU A 30 7.95 -19.21 -11.84
CA GLU A 30 8.99 -19.64 -12.78
C GLU A 30 8.62 -19.32 -14.23
N VAL A 31 7.39 -19.67 -14.64
CA VAL A 31 6.90 -19.44 -16.00
C VAL A 31 6.77 -17.96 -16.30
N ILE A 32 6.33 -17.15 -15.33
CA ILE A 32 5.98 -15.76 -15.62
C ILE A 32 7.19 -14.90 -15.99
N ARG A 33 8.37 -15.21 -15.45
CA ARG A 33 9.61 -14.52 -15.77
C ARG A 33 9.93 -14.57 -17.28
N VAL A 34 9.86 -15.76 -17.86
CA VAL A 34 10.09 -15.95 -19.30
C VAL A 34 8.86 -15.54 -20.13
N GLY A 35 7.66 -15.77 -19.59
CA GLY A 35 6.41 -15.47 -20.26
C GLY A 35 6.18 -13.98 -20.51
N LEU A 36 6.60 -13.11 -19.59
CA LEU A 36 6.42 -11.66 -19.73
C LEU A 36 7.31 -11.04 -20.81
N GLU A 37 8.51 -11.58 -21.02
CA GLU A 37 9.39 -11.18 -22.13
C GLU A 37 8.75 -11.58 -23.48
N ALA A 38 8.25 -12.81 -23.59
CA ALA A 38 7.59 -13.30 -24.79
C ALA A 38 6.29 -12.53 -25.10
N LEU A 39 5.54 -12.15 -24.04
CA LEU A 39 4.25 -11.46 -24.15
C LEU A 39 4.37 -10.09 -24.83
N GLU A 40 5.54 -9.44 -24.78
CA GLU A 40 5.78 -8.17 -25.49
C GLU A 40 5.59 -8.29 -26.99
N SER A 41 6.12 -9.37 -27.56
CA SER A 41 6.09 -9.64 -28.99
C SER A 41 4.73 -10.17 -29.48
N PHE A 42 3.80 -10.42 -28.55
CA PHE A 42 2.51 -11.02 -28.87
C PHE A 42 1.63 -10.03 -29.66
N GLY A 43 1.16 -10.41 -30.84
CA GLY A 43 0.57 -9.45 -31.80
C GLY A 43 -0.94 -9.16 -31.63
N ASP A 44 -1.70 -10.01 -30.94
CA ASP A 44 -3.15 -9.83 -30.74
C ASP A 44 -3.39 -9.02 -29.45
N GLU A 45 -3.89 -7.79 -29.60
CA GLU A 45 -4.12 -6.85 -28.48
C GLU A 45 -5.18 -7.35 -27.49
N GLU A 46 -6.27 -7.96 -27.97
CA GLU A 46 -7.34 -8.41 -27.10
C GLU A 46 -6.85 -9.55 -26.20
N ARG A 47 -6.12 -10.49 -26.78
CA ARG A 47 -5.47 -11.58 -26.05
C ARG A 47 -4.34 -11.09 -25.16
N PHE A 48 -3.53 -10.13 -25.62
CA PHE A 48 -2.48 -9.51 -24.79
C PHE A 48 -3.07 -8.94 -23.50
N VAL A 49 -4.13 -8.13 -23.62
CA VAL A 49 -4.85 -7.58 -22.46
C VAL A 49 -5.52 -8.69 -21.65
N GLY A 50 -6.06 -9.72 -22.30
CA GLY A 50 -6.62 -10.91 -21.67
C GLY A 50 -5.62 -11.64 -20.76
N VAL A 51 -4.39 -11.84 -21.21
CA VAL A 51 -3.30 -12.46 -20.44
C VAL A 51 -2.97 -11.61 -19.22
N TRP A 52 -2.83 -10.29 -19.39
CA TRP A 52 -2.58 -9.39 -18.26
C TRP A 52 -3.71 -9.39 -17.23
N ARG A 53 -4.97 -9.44 -17.67
CA ARG A 53 -6.13 -9.56 -16.77
C ARG A 53 -6.06 -10.85 -15.96
N ALA A 54 -5.82 -11.98 -16.63
CA ALA A 54 -5.68 -13.27 -15.96
C ALA A 54 -4.50 -13.29 -14.98
N LEU A 55 -3.37 -12.65 -15.33
CA LEU A 55 -2.23 -12.50 -14.44
C LEU A 55 -2.59 -11.71 -13.18
N VAL A 56 -3.23 -10.54 -13.32
CA VAL A 56 -3.64 -9.74 -12.17
C VAL A 56 -4.62 -10.53 -11.28
N ASP A 57 -5.54 -11.29 -11.87
CA ASP A 57 -6.48 -12.14 -11.12
C ASP A 57 -5.78 -13.28 -10.36
N VAL A 58 -4.69 -13.82 -10.92
CA VAL A 58 -3.84 -14.81 -10.26
C VAL A 58 -3.09 -14.18 -9.09
N LEU A 59 -2.44 -13.03 -9.29
CA LEU A 59 -1.72 -12.31 -8.24
C LEU A 59 -2.66 -11.90 -7.10
N GLU A 60 -3.85 -11.39 -7.43
CA GLU A 60 -4.91 -11.11 -6.47
C GLU A 60 -5.27 -12.35 -5.64
N GLY A 61 -5.50 -13.48 -6.32
CA GLY A 61 -5.83 -14.73 -5.65
C GLY A 61 -4.71 -15.31 -4.77
N SER A 62 -3.45 -15.00 -5.07
CA SER A 62 -2.30 -15.41 -4.27
C SER A 62 -2.08 -14.52 -3.05
N LEU A 63 -2.18 -13.20 -3.22
CA LEU A 63 -1.94 -12.25 -2.14
C LEU A 63 -3.14 -12.13 -1.20
N LEU A 64 -4.36 -12.19 -1.73
CA LEU A 64 -5.62 -11.95 -1.00
C LEU A 64 -6.54 -13.16 -1.09
N SER A 65 -5.99 -14.37 -0.91
CA SER A 65 -6.79 -15.58 -0.93
C SER A 65 -7.96 -15.48 0.07
N PRO A 66 -9.21 -15.73 -0.35
CA PRO A 66 -10.38 -15.66 0.53
C PRO A 66 -10.49 -16.85 1.48
N SER A 67 -9.72 -17.92 1.27
CA SER A 67 -9.76 -19.09 2.13
C SER A 67 -9.14 -18.79 3.48
N SER A 68 -9.76 -19.29 4.56
CA SER A 68 -9.23 -19.15 5.91
C SER A 68 -8.39 -20.37 6.30
N PRO A 69 -7.30 -20.19 7.07
CA PRO A 69 -6.51 -21.31 7.55
C PRO A 69 -7.34 -22.25 8.44
N PRO A 70 -7.10 -23.58 8.39
CA PRO A 70 -7.75 -24.52 9.28
C PRO A 70 -7.42 -24.25 10.75
N SER A 71 -8.40 -24.46 11.65
CA SER A 71 -8.20 -24.25 13.10
C SER A 71 -7.17 -25.20 13.73
N SER A 72 -6.77 -26.27 13.04
CA SER A 72 -5.74 -27.21 13.47
C SER A 72 -4.32 -26.77 13.11
N MET A 73 -4.16 -25.73 12.29
CA MET A 73 -2.87 -25.27 11.80
C MET A 73 -2.07 -24.59 12.93
N THR A 74 -0.78 -24.90 13.04
CA THR A 74 0.06 -24.28 14.07
C THR A 74 0.51 -22.88 13.66
N ILE A 75 1.01 -22.11 14.64
CA ILE A 75 1.55 -20.76 14.38
C ILE A 75 2.77 -20.84 13.47
N GLU A 76 3.62 -21.86 13.64
CA GLU A 76 4.80 -22.07 12.81
C GLU A 76 4.44 -22.39 11.35
N GLU A 77 3.38 -23.17 11.12
CA GLU A 77 2.88 -23.47 9.77
C GLU A 77 2.31 -22.22 9.09
N LEU A 78 1.58 -21.38 9.85
CA LEU A 78 1.07 -20.10 9.37
C LEU A 78 2.20 -19.12 9.01
N ASP A 79 3.25 -19.06 9.84
CA ASP A 79 4.44 -18.23 9.58
C ASP A 79 5.18 -18.69 8.32
N PHE A 80 5.32 -20.02 8.12
CA PHE A 80 5.90 -20.56 6.90
C PHE A 80 5.06 -20.25 5.65
N ASP A 81 3.73 -20.30 5.78
CA ASP A 81 2.81 -19.88 4.72
C ASP A 81 2.89 -18.39 4.41
N GLU A 82 3.05 -17.55 5.43
CA GLU A 82 3.24 -16.10 5.28
C GLU A 82 4.56 -15.78 4.58
N HIS A 83 5.66 -16.44 4.97
CA HIS A 83 6.95 -16.33 4.29
C HIS A 83 6.88 -16.78 2.83
N PHE A 84 6.05 -17.78 2.52
CA PHE A 84 5.80 -18.16 1.14
C PHE A 84 5.02 -17.08 0.38
N ASP A 85 3.96 -16.50 0.96
CA ASP A 85 3.20 -15.40 0.34
C ASP A 85 4.11 -14.19 0.03
N MET A 86 5.07 -13.91 0.91
CA MET A 86 6.10 -12.88 0.71
C MET A 86 6.91 -13.08 -0.59
N SER A 87 7.18 -14.33 -0.98
CA SER A 87 7.92 -14.62 -2.23
C SER A 87 7.17 -14.15 -3.48
N VAL A 88 5.84 -14.21 -3.47
CA VAL A 88 4.99 -13.69 -4.56
C VAL A 88 5.11 -12.18 -4.62
N LEU A 89 5.04 -11.49 -3.48
CA LEU A 89 5.18 -10.04 -3.42
C LEU A 89 6.57 -9.57 -3.88
N ILE A 90 7.63 -10.31 -3.52
CA ILE A 90 8.99 -10.03 -3.97
C ILE A 90 9.10 -10.21 -5.49
N SER A 91 8.53 -11.29 -6.05
CA SER A 91 8.51 -11.49 -7.51
C SER A 91 7.72 -10.39 -8.23
N ILE A 92 6.62 -9.89 -7.65
CA ILE A 92 5.92 -8.73 -8.18
C ILE A 92 6.87 -7.53 -8.28
N GLN A 93 7.58 -7.20 -7.20
CA GLN A 93 8.45 -6.01 -7.12
C GLN A 93 9.66 -6.07 -8.05
N ASN A 94 10.21 -7.26 -8.27
CA ASN A 94 11.47 -7.44 -8.98
C ASN A 94 11.28 -7.86 -10.44
N ASP A 95 10.29 -8.72 -10.70
CA ASP A 95 10.16 -9.41 -11.99
C ASP A 95 8.94 -8.94 -12.79
N ILE A 96 7.82 -8.60 -12.15
CA ILE A 96 6.54 -8.36 -12.85
C ILE A 96 6.27 -6.87 -13.05
N ILE A 97 6.52 -6.04 -12.03
CA ILE A 97 6.03 -4.67 -11.99
C ILE A 97 6.57 -3.82 -13.15
N ILE A 98 7.82 -4.05 -13.56
CA ILE A 98 8.45 -3.27 -14.63
C ILE A 98 7.75 -3.46 -15.97
N HIS A 99 7.31 -4.70 -16.25
CA HIS A 99 6.54 -5.03 -17.45
C HIS A 99 5.14 -4.40 -17.42
N MET A 100 4.53 -4.25 -16.23
CA MET A 100 3.26 -3.54 -16.07
C MET A 100 3.37 -2.04 -16.34
N GLY A 101 4.55 -1.46 -16.14
CA GLY A 101 4.79 -0.04 -16.40
C GLY A 101 4.69 0.35 -17.87
N ARG A 102 4.82 -0.62 -18.78
CA ARG A 102 4.80 -0.37 -20.23
C ARG A 102 3.49 0.23 -20.71
N THR A 103 3.60 1.13 -21.68
CA THR A 103 2.47 1.89 -22.23
C THR A 103 1.37 1.00 -22.82
N ARG A 104 1.73 -0.16 -23.37
CA ARG A 104 0.80 -1.14 -23.95
C ARG A 104 -0.12 -1.79 -22.90
N VAL A 105 0.33 -1.91 -21.65
CA VAL A 105 -0.48 -2.50 -20.56
C VAL A 105 -1.53 -1.48 -20.12
N PRO A 106 -2.85 -1.75 -20.14
CA PRO A 106 -3.86 -0.79 -19.73
C PRO A 106 -3.66 -0.24 -18.30
N ARG A 107 -3.83 1.07 -18.11
CA ARG A 107 -3.67 1.74 -16.80
C ARG A 107 -4.55 1.11 -15.71
N GLU A 108 -5.76 0.68 -16.06
CA GLU A 108 -6.69 0.03 -15.13
C GLU A 108 -6.16 -1.29 -14.55
N LEU A 109 -5.37 -2.05 -15.31
CA LEU A 109 -4.78 -3.29 -14.83
C LEU A 109 -3.64 -3.03 -13.84
N VAL A 110 -2.82 -2.00 -14.11
CA VAL A 110 -1.80 -1.53 -13.16
C VAL A 110 -2.46 -1.05 -11.87
N ARG A 111 -3.52 -0.24 -11.98
CA ARG A 111 -4.31 0.24 -10.84
C ARG A 111 -4.92 -0.91 -10.04
N LYS A 112 -5.47 -1.92 -10.72
CA LYS A 112 -6.02 -3.11 -10.06
C LYS A 112 -4.94 -3.80 -9.22
N LEU A 113 -3.74 -4.03 -9.75
CA LEU A 113 -2.66 -4.64 -8.96
C LEU A 113 -2.24 -3.76 -7.77
N VAL A 114 -2.11 -2.44 -7.96
CA VAL A 114 -1.81 -1.51 -6.87
C VAL A 114 -2.87 -1.61 -5.76
N ASN A 115 -4.15 -1.69 -6.11
CA ASN A 115 -5.25 -1.83 -5.15
C ASN A 115 -5.21 -3.18 -4.42
N VAL A 116 -4.78 -4.26 -5.08
CA VAL A 116 -4.52 -5.54 -4.43
C VAL A 116 -3.42 -5.41 -3.38
N ILE A 117 -2.30 -4.75 -3.72
CA ILE A 117 -1.20 -4.50 -2.76
C ILE A 117 -1.69 -3.62 -1.61
N GLN A 118 -2.49 -2.59 -1.90
CA GLN A 118 -3.10 -1.73 -0.89
C GLN A 118 -4.03 -2.50 0.05
N SER A 119 -4.86 -3.39 -0.48
CA SER A 119 -5.75 -4.22 0.33
C SER A 119 -4.95 -5.16 1.23
N GLY A 120 -3.85 -5.71 0.70
CA GLY A 120 -2.90 -6.53 1.47
C GLY A 120 -2.16 -5.76 2.55
N SER A 121 -2.06 -4.43 2.46
CA SER A 121 -1.36 -3.57 3.43
C SER A 121 -2.15 -3.26 4.71
N ARG A 122 -3.35 -3.81 4.87
CA ARG A 122 -4.20 -3.58 6.06
C ARG A 122 -3.68 -4.41 7.23
N LEU A 123 -3.38 -3.75 8.34
CA LEU A 123 -2.83 -4.40 9.54
C LEU A 123 -3.90 -4.91 10.50
N TYR A 124 -5.13 -4.44 10.36
CA TYR A 124 -6.27 -4.87 11.17
C TYR A 124 -7.58 -4.70 10.41
N LEU A 125 -8.59 -5.40 10.91
CA LEU A 125 -9.99 -5.24 10.57
C LEU A 125 -10.69 -4.50 11.71
N ILE A 126 -11.76 -3.76 11.40
CA ILE A 126 -12.64 -3.12 12.39
C ILE A 126 -13.89 -4.00 12.47
N ASP A 127 -14.38 -4.30 13.67
CA ASP A 127 -15.59 -5.13 13.83
C ASP A 127 -16.81 -4.48 13.16
N ASP A 128 -17.56 -5.26 12.36
CA ASP A 128 -18.53 -4.83 11.34
C ASP A 128 -19.79 -4.11 11.87
N GLN A 129 -19.94 -3.93 13.18
CA GLN A 129 -21.12 -3.27 13.75
C GLN A 129 -21.13 -1.73 13.61
N ASP A 130 -20.03 -1.12 13.19
CA ASP A 130 -19.87 0.34 13.03
C ASP A 130 -19.35 0.78 11.62
N ASP A 131 -19.49 -0.06 10.58
CA ASP A 131 -18.73 0.08 9.33
C ASP A 131 -19.30 1.06 8.28
N HIS A 132 -18.83 2.31 8.33
CA HIS A 132 -18.88 3.25 7.20
C HIS A 132 -17.49 3.76 6.76
N ARG A 133 -16.40 3.27 7.37
CA ARG A 133 -15.05 3.82 7.16
C ARG A 133 -14.26 3.11 6.08
N ILE A 134 -14.52 1.82 5.85
CA ILE A 134 -13.68 0.98 4.99
C ILE A 134 -14.09 1.02 3.50
N ASN A 135 -15.38 1.26 3.22
CA ASN A 135 -15.91 1.28 1.85
C ASN A 135 -15.60 2.57 1.05
N GLY A 136 -15.07 3.62 1.68
CA GLY A 136 -14.65 4.84 0.98
C GLY A 136 -13.40 4.68 0.10
N VAL A 137 -12.70 3.54 0.19
CA VAL A 137 -11.45 3.27 -0.56
C VAL A 137 -11.72 2.53 -1.88
N ALA A 138 -12.94 2.00 -2.09
CA ALA A 138 -13.31 1.17 -3.23
C ALA A 138 -14.51 1.74 -3.99
N GLY A 139 -14.43 2.97 -4.46
CA GLY A 139 -15.50 3.58 -5.25
C GLY A 139 -15.06 4.87 -5.90
N GLY A 140 -14.64 4.78 -7.16
CA GLY A 140 -14.31 5.96 -7.94
C GLY A 140 -15.53 6.85 -8.20
N ASN A 141 -15.22 8.15 -8.29
CA ASN A 141 -15.88 9.12 -9.17
C ASN A 141 -17.06 9.94 -8.63
N GLU A 142 -16.87 10.69 -7.53
CA GLU A 142 -17.55 11.98 -7.31
C GLU A 142 -16.59 13.00 -6.67
N ARG A 143 -15.83 13.72 -7.49
CA ARG A 143 -15.19 14.98 -7.06
C ARG A 143 -16.27 16.07 -7.01
N GLY A 144 -17.12 16.00 -6.00
CA GLY A 144 -17.94 17.11 -5.53
C GLY A 144 -17.23 17.76 -4.34
N ASP A 145 -17.31 19.09 -4.28
CA ASP A 145 -16.85 19.97 -3.20
C ASP A 145 -17.46 19.58 -1.84
N GLN A 146 -16.95 18.50 -1.23
CA GLN A 146 -17.30 18.08 0.11
C GLN A 146 -16.23 18.63 1.06
N SER A 147 -16.56 19.78 1.63
CA SER A 147 -16.11 20.19 2.96
C SER A 147 -15.76 18.99 3.84
N LYS A 148 -14.50 18.93 4.28
CA LYS A 148 -14.05 18.56 5.64
C LYS A 148 -15.12 17.98 6.58
N ASP A 149 -15.69 16.81 6.28
CA ASP A 149 -16.39 16.07 7.30
C ASP A 149 -15.32 15.52 8.24
N ALA A 150 -15.33 16.03 9.47
CA ALA A 150 -14.43 15.58 10.51
C ALA A 150 -14.54 14.05 10.62
N VAL A 151 -13.43 13.34 10.40
CA VAL A 151 -13.39 11.88 10.54
C VAL A 151 -13.85 11.56 11.96
N ARG A 152 -14.91 10.74 12.09
CA ARG A 152 -15.73 10.70 13.30
C ARG A 152 -15.04 10.21 14.60
N GLY A 153 -13.80 9.75 14.67
CA GLY A 153 -13.32 8.98 15.84
C GLY A 153 -14.13 7.69 16.15
N SER A 154 -13.46 6.60 16.51
CA SER A 154 -14.09 5.34 16.89
C SER A 154 -13.35 4.70 18.06
N THR A 155 -14.11 4.14 19.00
CA THR A 155 -13.62 3.25 20.07
C THR A 155 -13.81 1.78 19.71
N GLY A 156 -14.17 1.48 18.45
CA GLY A 156 -14.42 0.13 17.98
C GLY A 156 -13.20 -0.77 18.17
N THR A 157 -13.48 -2.01 18.57
CA THR A 157 -12.48 -3.08 18.66
C THR A 157 -11.93 -3.36 17.28
N ILE A 158 -10.60 -3.48 17.19
CA ILE A 158 -9.93 -3.92 15.99
C ILE A 158 -9.39 -5.33 16.17
N MET A 159 -9.29 -6.06 15.08
CA MET A 159 -8.74 -7.40 15.01
C MET A 159 -7.49 -7.37 14.14
N PRO A 160 -6.29 -7.55 14.71
CA PRO A 160 -5.07 -7.67 13.93
C PRO A 160 -5.19 -8.77 12.88
N VAL A 161 -4.61 -8.55 11.70
CA VAL A 161 -4.57 -9.58 10.67
C VAL A 161 -3.57 -10.67 11.08
N MET A 162 -3.84 -11.92 10.68
CA MET A 162 -2.92 -13.02 10.98
C MET A 162 -1.57 -12.90 10.25
N ARG A 163 -1.55 -12.22 9.11
CA ARG A 163 -0.36 -12.05 8.25
C ARG A 163 0.22 -10.63 8.37
N GLU A 164 0.66 -10.25 9.57
CA GLU A 164 1.18 -8.90 9.84
C GLU A 164 2.46 -8.59 9.06
N THR A 165 3.40 -9.55 8.97
CA THR A 165 4.67 -9.39 8.26
C THR A 165 4.43 -9.10 6.78
N PHE A 166 3.52 -9.85 6.17
CA PHE A 166 3.06 -9.64 4.81
C PHE A 166 2.40 -8.28 4.64
N ALA A 167 1.52 -7.87 5.57
CA ALA A 167 0.84 -6.59 5.49
C ALA A 167 1.83 -5.40 5.53
N TYR A 168 2.83 -5.47 6.42
CA TYR A 168 3.91 -4.48 6.42
C TYR A 168 4.73 -4.50 5.14
N ALA A 169 5.00 -5.67 4.56
CA ALA A 169 5.72 -5.77 3.30
C ALA A 169 4.92 -5.23 2.11
N ALA A 170 3.61 -5.45 2.08
CA ALA A 170 2.71 -4.87 1.09
C ALA A 170 2.67 -3.34 1.22
N LEU A 171 2.65 -2.81 2.46
CA LEU A 171 2.75 -1.37 2.68
C LEU A 171 4.11 -0.81 2.20
N ARG A 172 5.23 -1.45 2.54
CA ARG A 172 6.57 -1.09 2.01
C ARG A 172 6.59 -1.14 0.49
N CYS A 173 5.91 -2.11 -0.13
CA CYS A 173 5.79 -2.21 -1.57
C CYS A 173 5.17 -0.95 -2.16
N LEU A 174 4.06 -0.44 -1.60
CA LEU A 174 3.44 0.80 -2.09
C LEU A 174 4.39 2.00 -2.05
N PHE A 175 5.14 2.16 -0.96
CA PHE A 175 6.17 3.19 -0.85
C PHE A 175 7.26 3.01 -1.92
N ALA A 176 7.75 1.79 -2.10
CA ALA A 176 8.77 1.47 -3.10
C ALA A 176 8.31 1.71 -4.55
N LEU A 177 7.02 1.51 -4.86
CA LEU A 177 6.44 1.80 -6.18
C LEU A 177 6.46 3.29 -6.51
N CYS A 178 6.42 4.15 -5.49
CA CYS A 178 6.38 5.61 -5.66
C CYS A 178 7.76 6.27 -5.50
N SER A 179 8.72 5.54 -4.92
CA SER A 179 10.08 6.03 -4.66
C SER A 179 10.88 6.31 -5.93
N GLY A 180 11.74 7.31 -5.86
CA GLY A 180 12.77 7.62 -6.86
C GLY A 180 14.00 6.73 -6.80
N ASP A 181 14.15 5.83 -5.82
CA ASP A 181 15.41 5.11 -5.56
C ASP A 181 15.90 4.21 -6.70
N LYS A 182 14.97 3.63 -7.47
CA LYS A 182 15.28 2.71 -8.57
C LYS A 182 15.23 3.45 -9.91
N GLU A 183 16.34 3.52 -10.64
CA GLU A 183 16.43 4.24 -11.93
C GLU A 183 16.43 3.33 -13.18
N ASP A 184 16.17 2.04 -13.02
CA ASP A 184 15.94 1.14 -14.15
C ASP A 184 14.57 1.43 -14.80
N HIS A 185 14.54 1.52 -16.12
CA HIS A 185 13.35 1.82 -16.92
C HIS A 185 12.55 3.04 -16.39
N PRO A 186 13.14 4.25 -16.40
CA PRO A 186 12.57 5.42 -15.73
C PRO A 186 11.17 5.79 -16.21
N GLY A 187 10.87 5.58 -17.50
CA GLY A 187 9.54 5.83 -18.06
C GLY A 187 8.46 4.87 -17.53
N ASP A 188 8.77 3.58 -17.48
CA ASP A 188 7.86 2.54 -16.98
C ASP A 188 7.62 2.74 -15.46
N ARG A 189 8.69 3.01 -14.70
CA ARG A 189 8.61 3.33 -13.27
C ARG A 189 7.80 4.59 -13.00
N LYS A 190 8.01 5.66 -13.76
CA LYS A 190 7.22 6.90 -13.64
C LYS A 190 5.74 6.63 -13.86
N ARG A 191 5.39 5.84 -14.89
CA ARG A 191 4.00 5.48 -15.16
C ARG A 191 3.36 4.65 -14.04
N ILE A 192 4.10 3.72 -13.44
CA ILE A 192 3.63 2.96 -12.26
C ILE A 192 3.43 3.90 -11.07
N ALA A 193 4.42 4.74 -10.76
CA ALA A 193 4.39 5.68 -9.65
C ALA A 193 3.22 6.67 -9.77
N GLN A 194 2.93 7.18 -10.96
CA GLN A 194 1.75 8.03 -11.22
C GLN A 194 0.41 7.35 -10.86
N ILE A 195 0.32 6.04 -11.07
CA ILE A 195 -0.89 5.26 -10.76
C ILE A 195 -0.92 4.88 -9.27
N ALA A 196 0.24 4.58 -8.68
CA ALA A 196 0.38 4.13 -7.31
C ALA A 196 0.30 5.26 -6.27
N ALA A 197 0.79 6.45 -6.61
CA ALA A 197 0.92 7.55 -5.65
C ALA A 197 -0.42 8.01 -5.06
N PRO A 198 -1.52 8.19 -5.81
CA PRO A 198 -2.82 8.51 -5.23
C PRO A 198 -3.28 7.45 -4.22
N VAL A 199 -3.12 6.16 -4.54
CA VAL A 199 -3.50 5.05 -3.67
C VAL A 199 -2.68 5.02 -2.38
N LEU A 200 -1.36 5.25 -2.47
CA LEU A 200 -0.48 5.37 -1.31
C LEU A 200 -0.87 6.56 -0.43
N LEU A 201 -1.09 7.74 -1.04
CA LEU A 201 -1.38 8.97 -0.31
C LEU A 201 -2.74 8.91 0.37
N GLU A 202 -3.77 8.41 -0.29
CA GLU A 202 -5.09 8.16 0.32
C GLU A 202 -4.97 7.20 1.52
N ARG A 203 -4.15 6.15 1.39
CA ARG A 203 -3.89 5.21 2.50
C ARG A 203 -3.17 5.88 3.67
N CYS A 204 -2.15 6.71 3.42
CA CYS A 204 -1.45 7.46 4.45
C CYS A 204 -2.36 8.50 5.14
N GLU A 205 -3.13 9.25 4.35
CA GLU A 205 -4.10 10.22 4.85
C GLU A 205 -5.17 9.56 5.71
N PHE A 206 -5.67 8.40 5.27
CA PHE A 206 -6.62 7.60 6.03
C PHE A 206 -6.08 7.23 7.41
N VAL A 207 -4.85 6.72 7.50
CA VAL A 207 -4.25 6.35 8.80
C VAL A 207 -4.05 7.58 9.69
N LEU A 208 -3.49 8.67 9.13
CA LEU A 208 -3.27 9.91 9.87
C LEU A 208 -4.58 10.42 10.47
N ARG A 209 -5.63 10.58 9.65
CA ARG A 209 -6.92 11.11 10.09
C ARG A 209 -7.63 10.20 11.10
N ASN A 210 -7.67 8.89 10.85
CA ASN A 210 -8.33 7.97 11.77
C ASN A 210 -7.60 7.90 13.10
N TYR A 211 -6.26 7.83 13.10
CA TYR A 211 -5.50 7.86 14.34
C TYR A 211 -5.74 9.16 15.12
N THR A 212 -5.68 10.32 14.46
CA THR A 212 -5.95 11.62 15.10
C THR A 212 -7.35 11.70 15.70
N ALA A 213 -8.36 11.13 15.03
CA ALA A 213 -9.72 11.14 15.53
C ALA A 213 -9.98 10.12 16.65
N ASP A 214 -9.32 8.96 16.60
CA ASP A 214 -9.51 7.86 17.55
C ASP A 214 -8.72 8.10 18.85
N GLN A 215 -7.53 8.71 18.78
CA GLN A 215 -6.61 8.86 19.93
C GLN A 215 -7.23 9.61 21.13
N PRO A 216 -7.95 10.74 20.96
CA PRO A 216 -8.58 11.43 22.09
C PRO A 216 -9.69 10.63 22.77
N LEU A 217 -10.38 9.75 22.02
CA LEU A 217 -11.48 8.91 22.54
C LEU A 217 -10.96 7.72 23.35
N LEU A 218 -9.82 7.18 22.94
CA LEU A 218 -9.19 6.04 23.59
C LEU A 218 -8.44 6.47 24.88
N GLY A 219 -8.05 7.75 24.99
CA GLY A 219 -7.37 8.28 26.17
C GLY A 219 -5.93 7.74 26.31
N ARG A 220 -5.39 7.75 27.55
CA ARG A 220 -4.03 7.27 27.87
C ARG A 220 -3.99 5.83 28.40
N CYS A 221 -5.09 5.08 28.30
CA CYS A 221 -5.15 3.76 28.88
C CYS A 221 -4.19 2.83 28.10
N PRO A 222 -3.31 2.06 28.77
CA PRO A 222 -2.53 1.02 28.10
C PRO A 222 -3.49 -0.08 27.66
N PHE A 223 -4.12 0.10 26.50
CA PHE A 223 -4.92 -0.96 25.92
C PHE A 223 -4.02 -2.14 25.59
N PRO A 224 -4.56 -3.36 25.63
CA PRO A 224 -3.87 -4.52 25.08
C PRO A 224 -3.41 -4.26 23.64
N ARG A 225 -2.30 -4.91 23.20
CA ARG A 225 -1.75 -4.75 21.84
C ARG A 225 -2.82 -4.82 20.75
N TYR A 226 -3.84 -5.65 20.96
CA TYR A 226 -4.94 -5.86 20.03
C TYR A 226 -5.90 -4.67 19.84
N LEU A 227 -5.90 -3.63 20.69
CA LEU A 227 -6.86 -2.51 20.53
C LEU A 227 -6.20 -1.23 19.99
N MET A 228 -5.04 -0.84 20.54
CA MET A 228 -4.34 0.40 20.17
C MET A 228 -2.89 0.16 19.74
N GLY A 229 -2.29 -0.98 20.11
CA GLY A 229 -0.91 -1.31 19.74
C GLY A 229 -0.70 -1.30 18.23
N VAL A 230 -1.52 -2.05 17.49
CA VAL A 230 -1.40 -2.14 16.02
C VAL A 230 -1.68 -0.79 15.33
N ARG A 231 -2.66 0.00 15.80
CA ARG A 231 -2.90 1.36 15.28
C ARG A 231 -1.69 2.27 15.49
N ASN A 232 -1.06 2.18 16.67
CA ASN A 232 0.11 2.97 16.98
C ASN A 232 1.33 2.52 16.16
N GLU A 233 1.55 1.22 16.04
CA GLU A 233 2.60 0.65 15.19
C GLU A 233 2.41 1.06 13.71
N GLU A 234 1.17 1.07 13.21
CA GLU A 234 0.82 1.50 11.85
C GLU A 234 1.18 2.97 11.59
N ILE A 235 0.74 3.90 12.47
CA ILE A 235 1.06 5.33 12.27
C ILE A 235 2.57 5.60 12.42
N LEU A 236 3.24 4.96 13.39
CA LEU A 236 4.68 5.09 13.57
C LEU A 236 5.44 4.58 12.35
N PHE A 237 4.98 3.47 11.77
CA PHE A 237 5.52 2.93 10.54
C PHE A 237 5.34 3.92 9.38
N ILE A 238 4.12 4.42 9.15
CA ILE A 238 3.82 5.35 8.05
C ILE A 238 4.62 6.65 8.19
N LEU A 239 4.67 7.25 9.37
CA LEU A 239 5.43 8.50 9.58
C LEU A 239 6.92 8.29 9.29
N LYS A 240 7.51 7.18 9.75
CA LYS A 240 8.90 6.83 9.41
C LYS A 240 9.09 6.64 7.91
N GLN A 241 8.15 6.02 7.21
CA GLN A 241 8.24 5.90 5.75
C GLN A 241 8.12 7.26 5.06
N LEU A 242 7.19 8.13 5.48
CA LEU A 242 7.00 9.48 4.92
C LEU A 242 8.26 10.36 5.07
N ILE A 243 8.96 10.24 6.20
CA ILE A 243 10.23 10.93 6.46
C ILE A 243 11.33 10.49 5.48
N ASN A 244 11.41 9.18 5.21
CA ASN A 244 12.47 8.61 4.36
C ASN A 244 12.13 8.62 2.86
N LEU A 245 10.85 8.76 2.51
CA LEU A 245 10.39 8.70 1.13
C LEU A 245 10.89 9.91 0.34
N ARG A 246 11.59 9.63 -0.76
CA ARG A 246 11.81 10.56 -1.87
C ARG A 246 10.93 10.10 -3.02
N LEU A 247 9.85 10.84 -3.29
CA LEU A 247 9.01 10.54 -4.44
C LEU A 247 9.77 10.78 -5.73
N ARG A 248 9.43 10.00 -6.75
CA ARG A 248 9.80 10.35 -8.11
C ARG A 248 9.14 11.68 -8.51
N GLU A 249 9.89 12.51 -9.21
CA GLU A 249 9.43 13.82 -9.65
C GLU A 249 8.30 13.73 -10.69
N ASP A 250 7.42 14.72 -10.67
CA ASP A 250 6.28 14.86 -11.59
C ASP A 250 5.33 13.65 -11.65
N ILE A 251 5.09 12.98 -10.52
CA ILE A 251 4.13 11.86 -10.45
C ILE A 251 2.75 12.25 -9.93
N LEU A 252 2.64 13.38 -9.21
CA LEU A 252 1.36 13.87 -8.68
C LEU A 252 0.69 14.83 -9.67
N GLU A 253 -0.04 14.25 -10.62
CA GLU A 253 -0.90 14.99 -11.55
C GLU A 253 -2.27 15.25 -10.87
N THR A 254 -2.42 16.35 -10.15
CA THR A 254 -3.76 16.78 -9.70
C THR A 254 -4.43 17.60 -10.81
N ALA A 255 -5.66 17.26 -11.18
CA ALA A 255 -6.44 17.99 -12.20
C ALA A 255 -6.56 19.49 -11.86
N ASP A 256 -6.51 19.82 -10.56
CA ASP A 256 -6.46 21.18 -10.05
C ASP A 256 -5.24 21.95 -10.55
N ILE A 257 -4.12 21.32 -10.92
CA ILE A 257 -2.87 22.00 -11.32
C ILE A 257 -3.01 22.81 -12.60
N GLU A 258 -3.88 22.41 -13.52
CA GLU A 258 -4.09 23.13 -14.78
C GLU A 258 -5.05 24.33 -14.62
N THR A 259 -5.90 24.31 -13.58
CA THR A 259 -6.87 25.36 -13.24
C THR A 259 -6.52 26.12 -11.96
N SER A 260 -5.39 25.81 -11.32
CA SER A 260 -5.04 26.24 -9.96
C SER A 260 -4.79 27.74 -9.89
N LYS A 261 -5.56 28.41 -9.02
CA LYS A 261 -5.30 29.76 -8.52
C LYS A 261 -3.94 29.90 -7.78
N TYR A 262 -3.25 28.79 -7.50
CA TYR A 262 -2.06 28.71 -6.66
C TYR A 262 -0.86 28.11 -7.44
N PRO A 263 0.00 28.93 -8.08
CA PRO A 263 1.14 28.45 -8.86
C PRO A 263 2.18 27.72 -8.01
N VAL A 264 2.33 28.12 -6.73
CA VAL A 264 3.25 27.50 -5.78
C VAL A 264 2.88 26.04 -5.50
N LYS A 265 1.58 25.71 -5.41
CA LYS A 265 1.10 24.34 -5.18
C LYS A 265 1.62 23.39 -6.27
N ARG A 266 1.60 23.82 -7.54
CA ARG A 266 2.12 23.04 -8.67
C ARG A 266 3.60 22.73 -8.49
N GLN A 267 4.40 23.73 -8.12
CA GLN A 267 5.84 23.57 -7.96
C GLN A 267 6.17 22.61 -6.80
N LEU A 268 5.46 22.73 -5.68
CA LEU A 268 5.66 21.85 -4.51
C LEU A 268 5.28 20.40 -4.80
N LEU A 269 4.22 20.17 -5.59
CA LEU A 269 3.76 18.82 -5.95
C LEU A 269 4.59 18.15 -7.06
N ALA A 270 5.45 18.90 -7.75
CA ALA A 270 6.39 18.36 -8.73
C ALA A 270 7.65 17.76 -8.09
N GLY A 271 8.00 18.20 -6.88
CA GLY A 271 9.25 17.83 -6.20
C GLY A 271 9.22 16.46 -5.50
N GLN A 272 10.37 16.06 -4.98
CA GLN A 272 10.57 14.75 -4.33
C GLN A 272 9.90 14.65 -2.95
N CYS A 273 9.52 15.79 -2.35
CA CYS A 273 8.80 15.87 -1.07
C CYS A 273 7.28 16.10 -1.26
N ALA A 274 6.76 15.91 -2.48
CA ALA A 274 5.38 16.23 -2.84
C ALA A 274 4.31 15.54 -1.95
N HIS A 275 4.60 14.33 -1.44
CA HIS A 275 3.73 13.62 -0.50
C HIS A 275 3.48 14.39 0.79
N LEU A 276 4.49 15.09 1.32
CA LEU A 276 4.34 15.86 2.56
C LEU A 276 3.45 17.08 2.36
N PHE A 277 3.51 17.70 1.19
CA PHE A 277 2.61 18.80 0.83
C PHE A 277 1.19 18.33 0.55
N PHE A 278 1.04 17.16 -0.07
CA PHE A 278 -0.27 16.54 -0.24
C PHE A 278 -0.93 16.24 1.11
N LEU A 279 -0.18 15.64 2.04
CA LEU A 279 -0.65 15.24 3.36
C LEU A 279 -0.63 16.40 4.38
N TYR A 280 -0.29 17.62 3.98
CA TYR A 280 0.02 18.72 4.89
C TYR A 280 -1.10 19.01 5.88
N SER A 281 -2.36 19.05 5.41
CA SER A 281 -3.51 19.27 6.29
C SER A 281 -3.63 18.16 7.34
N ALA A 282 -3.54 16.89 6.93
CA ALA A 282 -3.65 15.76 7.85
C ALA A 282 -2.49 15.73 8.85
N LEU A 283 -1.28 16.12 8.44
CA LEU A 283 -0.13 16.25 9.32
C LEU A 283 -0.34 17.37 10.36
N CYS A 284 -0.85 18.54 9.95
CA CYS A 284 -1.16 19.64 10.86
C CYS A 284 -2.23 19.25 11.89
N ASP A 285 -3.31 18.60 11.45
CA ASP A 285 -4.36 18.12 12.34
C ASP A 285 -3.79 17.09 13.33
N ALA A 286 -2.89 16.22 12.88
CA ALA A 286 -2.28 15.19 13.72
C ALA A 286 -1.30 15.74 14.77
N VAL A 287 -0.80 16.99 14.67
CA VAL A 287 0.07 17.59 15.71
C VAL A 287 -0.62 17.67 17.07
N THR A 288 -1.96 17.68 17.11
CA THR A 288 -2.72 17.73 18.36
C THR A 288 -2.81 16.38 19.09
N CYS A 289 -2.21 15.32 18.55
CA CYS A 289 -2.20 14.00 19.20
C CYS A 289 -1.44 14.04 20.54
N GLY A 290 -1.87 13.21 21.49
CA GLY A 290 -1.23 13.12 22.81
C GLY A 290 0.06 12.29 22.88
N ASP A 291 0.39 11.51 21.84
CA ASP A 291 1.59 10.66 21.79
C ASP A 291 2.82 11.48 21.35
N ALA A 292 3.76 11.68 22.27
CA ALA A 292 4.96 12.47 22.04
C ALA A 292 5.87 11.91 20.92
N THR A 293 5.89 10.60 20.71
CA THR A 293 6.68 9.96 19.65
C THR A 293 6.07 10.25 18.28
N VAL A 294 4.74 10.09 18.19
CA VAL A 294 3.97 10.41 16.97
C VAL A 294 4.11 11.89 16.64
N VAL A 295 3.92 12.78 17.62
CA VAL A 295 4.10 14.24 17.44
C VAL A 295 5.53 14.59 17.02
N GLY A 296 6.54 13.92 17.59
CA GLY A 296 7.93 14.09 17.19
C GLY A 296 8.16 13.78 15.71
N LEU A 297 7.66 12.63 15.24
CA LEU A 297 7.77 12.22 13.83
C LEU A 297 6.94 13.11 12.88
N ILE A 298 5.76 13.57 13.31
CA ILE A 298 5.00 14.58 12.55
C ILE A 298 5.81 15.87 12.42
N GLY A 299 6.45 16.31 13.51
CA GLY A 299 7.36 17.44 13.51
C GLY A 299 8.49 17.27 12.50
N ASP A 300 9.07 16.07 12.38
CA ASP A 300 10.10 15.78 11.38
C ASP A 300 9.57 15.87 9.95
N CYS A 301 8.38 15.32 9.67
CA CYS A 301 7.70 15.51 8.38
C CYS A 301 7.53 16.98 8.03
N LEU A 302 7.01 17.79 8.98
CA LEU A 302 6.78 19.22 8.77
C LEU A 302 8.09 20.01 8.60
N ARG A 303 9.16 19.62 9.30
CA ARG A 303 10.49 20.23 9.12
C ARG A 303 11.07 19.92 7.73
N ILE A 304 10.91 18.70 7.23
CA ILE A 304 11.33 18.34 5.87
C ILE A 304 10.58 19.20 4.84
N ALA A 305 9.25 19.31 4.97
CA ALA A 305 8.46 20.18 4.10
C ALA A 305 8.89 21.65 4.21
N GLY A 306 9.18 22.15 5.41
CA GLY A 306 9.67 23.51 5.64
C GLY A 306 11.05 23.79 5.03
N ARG A 307 11.96 22.79 5.04
CA ARG A 307 13.27 22.87 4.37
C ARG A 307 13.13 22.90 2.86
N GLU A 308 12.23 22.09 2.29
CA GLU A 308 11.95 22.08 0.85
C GLU A 308 11.42 23.43 0.36
N MET A 309 10.63 24.13 1.20
CA MET A 309 10.17 25.50 0.90
C MET A 309 11.22 26.59 1.17
N GLY A 310 12.38 26.27 1.74
CA GLY A 310 13.40 27.24 2.14
C GLY A 310 13.02 28.12 3.34
N VAL A 311 11.99 27.75 4.10
CA VAL A 311 11.53 28.49 5.30
C VAL A 311 12.33 28.10 6.54
N LEU A 312 12.87 26.88 6.55
CA LEU A 312 13.82 26.41 7.55
C LEU A 312 15.19 26.27 6.89
N THR A 313 16.20 26.96 7.43
CA THR A 313 17.59 26.70 7.05
C THR A 313 17.95 25.27 7.48
N ALA A 314 18.71 24.56 6.66
CA ALA A 314 19.38 23.36 7.14
C ALA A 314 20.23 23.79 8.34
N ASP A 315 19.89 23.31 9.54
CA ASP A 315 20.70 23.61 10.73
C ASP A 315 22.15 23.27 10.37
N ASN A 316 23.03 24.27 10.48
CA ASN A 316 24.46 24.08 10.34
C ASN A 316 24.85 22.99 11.33
N ALA A 317 25.12 21.78 10.83
CA ALA A 317 25.74 20.73 11.62
C ALA A 317 27.11 21.25 12.06
N GLN A 318 27.22 21.62 13.33
CA GLN A 318 28.46 21.76 14.08
C GLN A 318 28.57 20.59 15.05
#